data_AF-A0A6N6MHE3-F1
#
_entry.id   AF-A0A6N6MHE3-F1
#
_cell.length_a   1.000
_cell.length_b   1.000
_cell.length_c   1.000
_cell.angle_alpha   90.00
_cell.angle_beta   90.00
_cell.angle_gamma   90.00
#
_symmetry.space_group_name_H-M   'P 1'
#
loop_
_entity.id
_entity.type
_entity.pdbx_description
1 polymer ?
#
loop_
_entity_poly.entity_id
_entity_poly.type
_entity_poly.pdbx_seq_one_letter_code
_entity_poly.pdbx_strand_id
1 'polypeptide(L)'
;MFGKKKPTPQIDKEQLELIKNAQKRIKQKKRLYFHFVLFLIGSAFLILANTVLGMGTRLNEILGAEWFLYAILIWLFFLLYHTFNVFVTYKFMGKDWEQKQLAKLVDKQKKRIEQLQENLPKVAPVTPQPTTKEVLTTKTLNTNQELTVIVAAAENNAIGKDNKLIWHLSDDLKRFKTLTNGHHIIMGRKTFESFPKPLPNRIHVVISRQQDYEVPEGVIVVNSLQDAIDFCKNDEQPYIIGGGEIYKQALPLADKIELTRVHDNFEADTYFPEIDTKIWKESAHKFHLKDDKNDHQFSFITYVRK
;
A
#
# COMPACT_ATOMS: atom_id res chain seq x y z
N MET A 1 -23.78 19.22 32.90
CA MET A 1 -23.15 17.95 33.28
C MET A 1 -22.39 17.42 32.08
N PHE A 2 -21.06 17.53 32.07
CA PHE A 2 -20.24 16.98 30.98
C PHE A 2 -19.97 15.50 31.25
N GLY A 3 -20.53 14.63 30.41
CA GLY A 3 -20.24 13.20 30.44
C GLY A 3 -18.77 12.97 30.12
N LYS A 4 -18.01 12.47 31.10
CA LYS A 4 -16.65 11.97 30.88
C LYS A 4 -16.73 10.82 29.88
N LYS A 5 -16.26 11.02 28.64
CA LYS A 5 -16.04 9.90 27.70
C LYS A 5 -15.05 8.95 28.35
N LYS A 6 -15.47 7.70 28.58
CA LYS A 6 -14.58 6.64 29.10
C LYS A 6 -13.39 6.50 28.15
N PRO A 7 -12.15 6.41 28.65
CA PRO A 7 -11.01 6.09 27.81
C PRO A 7 -11.22 4.69 27.24
N THR A 8 -11.33 4.58 25.92
CA THR A 8 -11.30 3.29 25.23
C THR A 8 -9.96 2.63 25.54
N PRO A 9 -9.94 1.43 26.16
CA PRO A 9 -8.70 0.82 26.61
C PRO A 9 -7.86 0.41 25.40
N GLN A 10 -6.64 0.94 25.32
CA GLN A 10 -5.62 0.54 24.34
C GLN A 10 -5.29 -0.97 24.42
N ILE A 11 -5.66 -1.61 25.53
CA ILE A 11 -5.53 -3.05 25.84
C ILE A 11 -6.35 -3.95 24.90
N ASP A 12 -7.44 -3.46 24.31
CA ASP A 12 -8.32 -4.27 23.45
C ASP A 12 -7.71 -4.54 22.06
N LYS A 13 -6.90 -3.60 21.55
CA LYS A 13 -6.23 -3.73 20.23
C LYS A 13 -5.13 -4.79 20.25
N GLU A 14 -4.30 -4.81 21.29
CA GLU A 14 -3.23 -5.81 21.44
C GLU A 14 -3.80 -7.22 21.58
N GLN A 15 -4.89 -7.38 22.35
CA GLN A 15 -5.57 -8.67 22.48
C GLN A 15 -6.14 -9.16 21.14
N LEU A 16 -6.73 -8.26 20.35
CA LEU A 16 -7.26 -8.58 19.03
C LEU A 16 -6.16 -8.97 18.04
N GLU A 17 -4.99 -8.32 18.09
CA GLU A 17 -3.83 -8.71 17.30
C GLU A 17 -3.28 -10.08 17.68
N LEU A 18 -3.17 -10.37 18.98
CA LEU A 18 -2.75 -11.68 19.49
C LEU A 18 -3.70 -12.79 19.01
N ILE A 19 -5.01 -12.55 19.05
CA ILE A 19 -6.02 -13.49 18.54
C ILE A 19 -5.86 -13.70 17.03
N LYS A 20 -5.71 -12.63 16.24
CA LYS A 20 -5.49 -12.72 14.78
C LYS A 20 -4.21 -13.50 14.44
N ASN A 21 -3.11 -13.24 15.15
CA ASN A 21 -1.85 -13.94 14.96
C ASN A 21 -1.99 -15.42 15.33
N ALA A 22 -2.66 -15.75 16.43
CA ALA A 22 -2.96 -17.12 16.84
C ALA A 22 -3.81 -17.86 15.78
N GLN A 23 -4.86 -17.24 15.26
CA GLN A 23 -5.70 -17.79 14.19
C GLN A 23 -4.89 -18.07 12.91
N LYS A 24 -4.02 -17.14 12.52
CA LYS A 24 -3.14 -17.32 11.36
C LYS A 24 -2.20 -18.51 11.55
N ARG A 25 -1.64 -18.68 12.75
CA ARG A 25 -0.78 -19.83 13.10
C ARG A 25 -1.55 -21.15 13.05
N ILE A 26 -2.79 -21.18 13.54
CA ILE A 26 -3.67 -22.36 13.45
C ILE A 26 -3.92 -22.72 11.98
N LYS A 27 -4.25 -21.74 11.13
CA LYS A 27 -4.49 -21.98 9.69
C LYS A 27 -3.26 -22.55 8.98
N GLN A 28 -2.07 -22.03 9.27
CA GLN A 28 -0.81 -22.54 8.69
C GLN A 28 -0.53 -23.99 9.08
N LYS A 29 -0.67 -24.32 10.37
CA LYS A 29 -0.49 -25.69 10.86
C LYS A 29 -1.51 -26.66 10.25
N LYS A 30 -2.77 -26.25 10.12
CA LYS A 30 -3.82 -27.02 9.44
C LYS A 30 -3.49 -27.26 7.97
N ARG A 31 -2.98 -26.26 7.25
CA ARG A 31 -2.56 -26.41 5.85
C ARG A 31 -1.40 -27.39 5.72
N LEU A 32 -0.41 -27.33 6.60
CA LEU A 32 0.71 -28.27 6.61
C LEU A 32 0.22 -29.70 6.85
N TYR A 33 -0.66 -29.89 7.85
CA TYR A 33 -1.25 -31.20 8.14
C TYR A 33 -2.02 -31.75 6.92
N PHE A 34 -2.80 -30.92 6.23
CA PHE A 34 -3.49 -31.32 5.01
C PHE A 34 -2.51 -31.78 3.91
N HIS A 35 -1.42 -31.05 3.68
CA HIS A 35 -0.41 -31.46 2.68
C HIS A 35 0.29 -32.76 3.09
N PHE A 36 0.52 -32.98 4.39
CA PHE A 36 1.06 -34.23 4.91
C PHE A 36 0.12 -35.42 4.67
N VAL A 37 -1.18 -35.27 4.96
CA VAL A 37 -2.18 -36.33 4.71
C VAL A 37 -2.29 -36.62 3.21
N LEU A 38 -2.31 -35.59 2.36
CA LEU A 38 -2.35 -35.75 0.91
C LEU A 38 -1.11 -36.47 0.38
N PHE A 39 0.07 -36.18 0.93
CA PHE A 39 1.30 -36.88 0.61
C PHE A 39 1.22 -38.37 0.96
N LEU A 40 0.68 -38.74 2.13
CA LEU A 40 0.52 -40.15 2.52
C LEU A 40 -0.43 -40.91 1.59
N ILE A 41 -1.62 -40.35 1.34
CA ILE A 41 -2.63 -40.96 0.46
C ILE A 41 -2.09 -41.06 -0.97
N GLY A 42 -1.47 -39.99 -1.47
CA GLY A 42 -0.90 -39.97 -2.82
C GLY A 42 0.28 -40.92 -2.98
N SER A 43 1.15 -41.07 -1.97
CA SER A 43 2.24 -42.04 -1.99
C SER A 43 1.72 -43.47 -2.04
N ALA A 44 0.72 -43.80 -1.21
CA ALA A 44 0.08 -45.12 -1.22
C ALA A 44 -0.59 -45.41 -2.58
N PHE A 45 -1.24 -44.40 -3.17
CA PHE A 45 -1.84 -44.51 -4.50
C PHE A 45 -0.79 -44.75 -5.59
N LEU A 46 0.33 -44.02 -5.59
CA LEU A 46 1.42 -44.19 -6.57
C LEU A 46 2.04 -45.58 -6.50
N ILE A 47 2.23 -46.12 -5.29
CA ILE A 47 2.72 -47.48 -5.07
C ILE A 47 1.70 -48.49 -5.64
N LEU A 48 0.42 -48.36 -5.27
CA LEU A 48 -0.63 -49.26 -5.75
C LEU A 48 -0.80 -49.21 -7.27
N ALA A 49 -0.72 -48.01 -7.86
CA ALA A 49 -0.81 -47.80 -9.29
C ALA A 49 0.32 -48.47 -10.06
N ASN A 50 1.54 -48.46 -9.51
CA ASN A 50 2.65 -49.21 -10.09
C ASN A 50 2.45 -50.72 -9.94
N THR A 51 2.08 -51.20 -8.75
CA THR A 51 1.95 -52.64 -8.45
C THR A 51 0.77 -53.32 -9.17
N VAL A 52 -0.38 -52.65 -9.28
CA VAL A 52 -1.62 -53.23 -9.82
C VAL A 52 -1.75 -52.99 -11.32
N LEU A 53 -1.35 -51.81 -11.81
CA LEU A 53 -1.59 -51.41 -13.20
C LEU A 53 -0.33 -51.52 -14.08
N GLY A 54 0.84 -51.82 -13.50
CA GLY A 54 2.11 -51.89 -14.24
C GLY A 54 2.47 -50.58 -14.94
N MET A 55 1.96 -49.45 -14.46
CA MET A 55 2.22 -48.14 -15.08
C MET A 55 3.68 -47.74 -14.86
N GLY A 56 4.33 -47.25 -15.93
CA GLY A 56 5.67 -46.65 -15.84
C GLY A 56 6.85 -47.62 -15.97
N THR A 57 6.61 -48.87 -16.41
CA THR A 57 7.67 -49.87 -16.69
C THR A 57 8.78 -49.34 -17.63
N ARG A 58 8.41 -48.57 -18.65
CA ARG A 58 9.35 -47.90 -19.56
C ARG A 58 10.23 -46.84 -18.88
N LEU A 59 9.71 -46.18 -17.83
CA LEU A 59 10.48 -45.21 -17.05
C LEU A 59 11.43 -45.90 -16.07
N ASN A 60 11.05 -47.08 -15.56
CA ASN A 60 11.91 -47.89 -14.69
C ASN A 60 13.19 -48.34 -15.41
N GLU A 61 13.10 -48.72 -16.69
CA GLU A 61 14.26 -49.07 -17.51
C GLU A 61 15.24 -47.91 -17.70
N ILE A 62 14.73 -46.67 -17.78
CA ILE A 62 15.54 -45.46 -17.96
C ILE A 62 16.17 -45.01 -16.63
N LEU A 63 15.44 -45.13 -15.53
CA LEU A 63 15.82 -44.58 -14.23
C LEU A 63 16.59 -45.58 -13.34
N GLY A 64 16.60 -46.87 -13.70
CA GLY A 64 17.29 -47.92 -12.93
C GLY A 64 16.64 -48.24 -11.57
N ALA A 65 15.49 -47.62 -11.27
CA ALA A 65 14.67 -47.84 -10.09
C ALA A 65 13.21 -47.51 -10.42
N GLU A 66 12.29 -47.90 -9.53
CA GLU A 66 10.86 -47.64 -9.71
C GLU A 66 10.57 -46.13 -9.78
N TRP A 67 9.92 -45.68 -10.85
CA TRP A 67 9.64 -44.27 -11.13
C TRP A 67 8.88 -43.58 -9.97
N PHE A 68 8.03 -44.31 -9.26
CA PHE A 68 7.25 -43.78 -8.15
C PHE A 68 8.13 -43.37 -6.95
N LEU A 69 9.32 -43.96 -6.79
CA LEU A 69 10.28 -43.57 -5.74
C LEU A 69 10.74 -42.12 -5.95
N TYR A 70 11.07 -41.76 -7.19
CA TYR A 70 11.47 -40.40 -7.54
C TYR A 70 10.30 -39.41 -7.38
N ALA A 71 9.09 -39.80 -7.77
CA ALA A 71 7.90 -38.99 -7.58
C ALA A 71 7.64 -38.71 -6.08
N ILE A 72 7.75 -39.73 -5.23
CA ILE A 72 7.63 -39.59 -3.78
C ILE A 72 8.76 -38.74 -3.20
N LEU A 73 10.00 -38.90 -3.65
CA LEU A 73 11.14 -38.09 -3.18
C LEU A 73 10.99 -36.60 -3.51
N ILE A 74 10.57 -36.27 -4.74
CA ILE A 74 10.30 -34.90 -5.16
C ILE A 74 9.16 -34.31 -4.33
N TRP A 75 8.09 -35.07 -4.13
CA TRP A 75 6.96 -34.60 -3.33
C TRP A 75 7.34 -34.43 -1.85
N LEU A 76 8.15 -35.34 -1.31
CA LEU A 76 8.72 -35.26 0.05
C LEU A 76 9.57 -33.99 0.21
N PHE A 77 10.37 -33.63 -0.80
CA PHE A 77 11.14 -32.39 -0.79
C PHE A 77 10.23 -31.16 -0.62
N PHE A 78 9.12 -31.07 -1.37
CA PHE A 78 8.16 -29.97 -1.22
C PHE A 78 7.47 -29.97 0.15
N LEU A 79 7.16 -31.14 0.70
CA LEU A 79 6.59 -31.27 2.04
C LEU A 79 7.58 -30.81 3.13
N LEU A 80 8.86 -31.18 3.00
CA LEU A 80 9.93 -30.72 3.89
C LEU A 80 10.14 -29.20 3.78
N TYR A 81 10.14 -28.66 2.57
CA TYR A 81 10.19 -27.21 2.35
C TYR A 81 9.01 -26.49 3.01
N HIS A 82 7.78 -27.00 2.83
CA HIS A 82 6.60 -26.42 3.46
C HIS A 82 6.66 -26.49 4.99
N THR A 83 7.15 -27.61 5.54
CA THR A 83 7.39 -27.81 6.97
C THR A 83 8.40 -26.78 7.50
N PHE A 84 9.55 -26.64 6.83
CA PHE A 84 10.57 -25.66 7.18
C PHE A 84 10.00 -24.23 7.14
N ASN A 85 9.23 -23.88 6.13
CA ASN A 85 8.64 -22.54 6.02
C ASN A 85 7.65 -22.21 7.16
N VAL A 86 6.84 -23.20 7.58
CA VAL A 86 5.85 -23.02 8.66
C VAL A 86 6.49 -22.94 10.05
N PHE A 87 7.57 -23.71 10.29
CA PHE A 87 8.20 -23.83 11.60
C PHE A 87 9.43 -22.95 11.79
N VAL A 88 10.22 -22.69 10.75
CA VAL A 88 11.48 -21.93 10.81
C VAL A 88 11.28 -20.50 10.33
N THR A 89 10.89 -20.30 9.08
CA THR A 89 10.77 -18.94 8.48
C THR A 89 9.82 -18.06 9.29
N TYR A 90 8.67 -18.58 9.69
CA TYR A 90 7.69 -17.82 10.48
C TYR A 90 8.09 -17.60 11.95
N LYS A 91 8.91 -18.48 12.53
CA LYS A 91 9.40 -18.31 13.91
C LYS A 91 10.50 -17.26 13.99
N PHE A 92 11.30 -17.14 12.93
CA PHE A 92 12.47 -16.24 12.88
C PHE A 92 12.16 -14.86 12.28
N MET A 93 11.25 -14.77 11.30
CA MET A 93 10.89 -13.53 10.57
C MET A 93 9.36 -13.34 10.48
N GLY A 94 8.62 -13.73 11.51
CA GLY A 94 7.18 -13.47 11.60
C GLY A 94 6.87 -12.05 12.07
N LYS A 95 5.59 -11.66 11.98
CA LYS A 95 5.09 -10.36 12.49
C LYS A 95 5.45 -10.10 13.96
N ASP A 96 5.49 -11.14 14.78
CA ASP A 96 5.86 -11.01 16.20
C ASP A 96 7.33 -10.58 16.37
N TRP A 97 8.22 -10.96 15.45
CA TRP A 97 9.60 -10.51 15.43
C TRP A 97 9.70 -9.06 14.94
N GLU A 98 8.96 -8.69 13.89
CA GLU A 98 8.88 -7.31 13.38
C GLU A 98 8.38 -6.34 14.45
N GLN A 99 7.30 -6.69 15.17
CA GLN A 99 6.75 -5.89 16.26
C GLN A 99 7.76 -5.72 17.41
N LYS A 100 8.52 -6.78 17.75
CA LYS A 100 9.60 -6.68 18.75
C LYS A 100 10.72 -5.74 18.30
N GLN A 101 11.10 -5.75 17.03
CA GLN A 101 12.09 -4.81 16.51
C GLN A 101 11.56 -3.38 16.53
N LEU A 102 10.30 -3.17 16.12
CA LEU A 102 9.66 -1.85 16.15
C LEU A 102 9.58 -1.30 17.58
N ALA A 103 9.13 -2.10 18.54
CA ALA A 103 9.07 -1.72 19.95
C ALA A 103 10.45 -1.30 20.49
N LYS A 104 11.50 -2.03 20.10
CA LYS A 104 12.89 -1.70 20.46
C LYS A 104 13.36 -0.37 19.88
N LEU A 105 12.94 -0.04 18.64
CA LEU A 105 13.26 1.24 18.00
C LEU A 105 12.51 2.41 18.65
N VAL A 106 11.24 2.22 18.99
CA VAL A 106 10.43 3.21 19.70
C VAL A 106 10.99 3.49 21.10
N ASP A 107 11.40 2.45 21.83
CA ASP A 107 12.07 2.60 23.14
C ASP A 107 13.37 3.41 23.03
N LYS A 108 14.17 3.14 21.97
CA LYS A 108 15.39 3.89 21.68
C LYS A 108 15.11 5.37 21.37
N GLN A 109 14.05 5.66 20.62
CA GLN A 109 13.63 7.04 20.36
C GLN A 109 13.14 7.74 21.62
N LYS A 110 12.34 7.08 22.46
CA LYS A 110 11.88 7.65 23.74
C LYS A 110 13.06 8.03 24.63
N LYS A 111 14.04 7.14 24.80
CA LYS A 111 15.27 7.46 25.55
C LYS A 111 16.05 8.62 24.95
N ARG A 112 16.07 8.76 23.63
CA ARG A 112 16.71 9.90 22.96
C ARG A 112 15.97 11.21 23.21
N ILE A 113 14.64 11.18 23.21
CA ILE A 113 13.79 12.34 23.54
C ILE A 113 13.99 12.74 25.00
N GLU A 114 14.00 11.78 25.93
CA GLU A 114 14.26 12.03 27.35
C GLU A 114 15.66 12.64 27.57
N GLN A 115 16.70 12.11 26.92
CA GLN A 115 18.05 12.68 26.93
C GLN A 115 18.09 14.11 26.38
N LEU A 116 17.34 14.39 25.32
CA LEU A 116 17.26 15.74 24.75
C LEU A 116 16.53 16.70 25.69
N GLN A 117 15.47 16.23 26.35
CA GLN A 117 14.71 17.01 27.35
C GLN A 117 15.54 17.31 28.61
N GLU A 118 16.38 16.38 29.04
CA GLU A 118 17.28 16.56 30.19
C GLU A 118 18.43 17.55 29.91
N ASN A 119 18.89 17.61 28.66
CA ASN A 119 19.95 18.53 28.22
C ASN A 119 19.44 19.93 27.81
N LEU A 120 18.14 20.20 27.91
CA LEU A 120 17.61 21.55 27.74
C LEU A 120 17.92 22.37 29.00
N PRO A 121 18.48 23.60 28.89
CA PRO A 121 18.66 24.47 30.05
C PRO A 121 17.31 24.72 30.71
N LYS A 122 17.23 24.55 32.04
CA LYS A 122 16.03 24.84 32.83
C LYS A 122 15.73 26.34 32.77
N VAL A 123 14.92 26.75 31.79
CA VAL A 123 14.39 28.12 31.74
C VAL A 123 13.39 28.26 32.88
N ALA A 124 13.60 29.29 33.70
CA ALA A 124 12.79 29.60 34.88
C ALA A 124 11.30 29.85 34.52
N PRO A 125 10.36 29.63 35.45
CA PRO A 125 8.94 29.78 35.18
C PRO A 125 8.59 31.26 35.02
N VAL A 126 8.05 31.64 33.86
CA VAL A 126 7.42 32.95 33.66
C VAL A 126 5.98 32.86 34.15
N THR A 127 5.69 33.59 35.24
CA THR A 127 4.39 33.73 35.89
C THR A 127 3.37 34.42 34.94
N PRO A 128 2.09 34.01 34.92
CA PRO A 128 1.10 34.56 33.99
C PRO A 128 0.41 35.82 34.54
N GLN A 129 0.38 36.93 33.79
CA GLN A 129 -0.58 38.03 33.95
C GLN A 129 -0.61 38.99 32.72
N PRO A 130 -1.65 39.84 32.55
CA PRO A 130 -2.74 39.62 31.58
C PRO A 130 -2.83 40.67 30.44
N THR A 131 -3.70 40.37 29.45
CA THR A 131 -4.20 41.23 28.35
C THR A 131 -3.13 41.80 27.41
N THR A 132 -3.11 41.42 26.12
CA THR A 132 -4.00 41.97 25.09
C THR A 132 -3.83 41.11 23.82
N LYS A 133 -4.86 41.05 22.98
CA LYS A 133 -4.86 40.37 21.68
C LYS A 133 -3.74 40.91 20.79
N GLU A 134 -2.59 40.24 20.76
CA GLU A 134 -1.63 40.37 19.67
C GLU A 134 -1.16 38.99 19.22
N VAL A 135 -1.27 38.83 17.91
CA VAL A 135 -0.91 37.69 17.10
C VAL A 135 0.61 37.58 17.10
N LEU A 136 1.16 36.51 17.69
CA LEU A 136 2.56 36.13 17.55
C LEU A 136 2.63 34.64 17.19
N THR A 137 2.51 34.40 15.88
CA THR A 137 3.48 33.61 15.10
C THR A 137 4.82 33.52 15.83
N THR A 138 5.36 32.35 16.15
CA THR A 138 6.13 31.54 15.19
C THR A 138 6.23 30.08 15.66
N LYS A 139 5.54 29.18 14.96
CA LYS A 139 6.12 27.89 14.56
C LYS A 139 6.32 28.05 13.06
N THR A 140 7.55 28.24 12.63
CA THR A 140 7.87 28.31 11.20
C THR A 140 7.45 26.97 10.60
N LEU A 141 6.28 26.96 9.97
CA LEU A 141 5.82 25.89 9.12
C LEU A 141 6.89 25.75 8.03
N ASN A 142 7.32 24.53 7.72
CA ASN A 142 7.95 24.30 6.42
C ASN A 142 6.88 24.64 5.37
N THR A 143 6.96 25.83 4.78
CA THR A 143 5.97 26.36 3.84
C THR A 143 6.13 25.83 2.41
N ASN A 144 6.91 24.76 2.21
CA ASN A 144 7.14 24.15 0.89
C ASN A 144 6.48 22.78 0.78
N GLN A 145 5.22 22.65 1.20
CA GLN A 145 4.41 21.50 0.78
C GLN A 145 4.04 21.68 -0.69
N GLU A 146 4.43 20.74 -1.55
CA GLU A 146 4.14 20.74 -2.99
C GLU A 146 3.00 19.74 -3.30
N LEU A 147 1.78 20.23 -3.47
CA LEU A 147 0.63 19.40 -3.77
C LEU A 147 0.69 18.92 -5.22
N THR A 148 0.86 17.62 -5.41
CA THR A 148 1.11 17.04 -6.74
C THR A 148 -0.06 16.21 -7.21
N VAL A 149 -0.61 16.52 -8.39
CA VAL A 149 -1.56 15.63 -9.08
C VAL A 149 -0.78 14.58 -9.85
N ILE A 150 -1.10 13.30 -9.69
CA ILE A 150 -0.54 12.22 -10.51
C ILE A 150 -1.66 11.45 -11.19
N VAL A 151 -1.55 11.28 -12.51
CA VAL A 151 -2.63 10.73 -13.34
C VAL A 151 -2.09 10.09 -14.62
N ALA A 152 -2.71 8.99 -15.05
CA ALA A 152 -2.56 8.48 -16.41
C ALA A 152 -3.84 8.78 -17.18
N ALA A 153 -3.73 9.49 -18.31
CA ALA A 153 -4.85 9.90 -19.15
C ALA A 153 -4.56 9.64 -20.63
N ALA A 154 -5.58 9.17 -21.34
CA ALA A 154 -5.59 8.98 -22.79
C ALA A 154 -5.55 10.31 -23.54
N GLU A 155 -5.36 10.29 -24.87
CA GLU A 155 -5.31 11.52 -25.69
C GLU A 155 -6.60 12.35 -25.56
N ASN A 156 -7.76 11.69 -25.49
CA ASN A 156 -9.05 12.30 -25.21
C ASN A 156 -9.35 12.56 -23.71
N ASN A 157 -8.32 12.59 -22.86
CA ASN A 157 -8.40 12.73 -21.39
C ASN A 157 -9.19 11.62 -20.67
N ALA A 158 -9.51 10.49 -21.31
CA ALA A 158 -10.11 9.34 -20.62
C ALA A 158 -9.16 8.82 -19.52
N ILE A 159 -9.69 8.44 -18.36
CA ILE A 159 -8.88 7.87 -17.24
C ILE A 159 -9.41 6.56 -16.68
N GLY A 160 -10.69 6.26 -16.89
CA GLY A 160 -11.30 5.06 -16.34
C GLY A 160 -12.69 4.78 -16.91
N LYS A 161 -13.08 3.52 -16.84
CA LYS A 161 -14.42 3.03 -17.19
C LYS A 161 -14.83 1.98 -16.14
N ASP A 162 -16.05 2.05 -15.64
CA ASP A 162 -16.60 1.10 -14.65
C ASP A 162 -15.73 0.95 -13.39
N ASN A 163 -15.14 2.07 -12.92
CA ASN A 163 -14.16 2.12 -11.81
C ASN A 163 -12.89 1.27 -12.02
N LYS A 164 -12.51 1.00 -13.27
CA LYS A 164 -11.28 0.28 -13.63
C LYS A 164 -10.41 1.12 -14.55
N LEU A 165 -9.10 0.83 -14.51
CA LEU A 165 -8.15 1.30 -15.50
C LEU A 165 -8.43 0.60 -16.84
N ILE A 166 -8.33 1.35 -17.93
CA ILE A 166 -8.69 0.90 -19.28
C ILE A 166 -7.53 0.13 -19.95
N TRP A 167 -6.30 0.35 -19.49
CA TRP A 167 -5.06 -0.22 -20.05
C TRP A 167 -4.12 -0.73 -18.96
N HIS A 168 -3.12 -1.52 -19.37
CA HIS A 168 -2.00 -1.93 -18.54
C HIS A 168 -0.68 -1.33 -19.03
N LEU A 169 -0.10 -0.44 -18.23
CA LEU A 169 1.20 0.17 -18.49
C LEU A 169 2.13 -0.12 -17.31
N SER A 170 2.95 -1.16 -17.42
CA SER A 170 3.84 -1.61 -16.34
C SER A 170 4.78 -0.49 -15.84
N ASP A 171 5.27 0.35 -16.75
CA ASP A 171 6.22 1.40 -16.39
C ASP A 171 5.55 2.61 -15.74
N ASP A 172 4.31 2.90 -16.09
CA ASP A 172 3.49 3.88 -15.37
C ASP A 172 3.23 3.43 -13.93
N LEU A 173 2.86 2.16 -13.73
CA LEU A 173 2.66 1.61 -12.38
C LEU A 173 3.94 1.65 -11.52
N LYS A 174 5.10 1.41 -12.14
CA LYS A 174 6.41 1.58 -11.46
C LYS A 174 6.66 3.03 -11.11
N ARG A 175 6.42 3.96 -12.04
CA ARG A 175 6.57 5.40 -11.81
C ARG A 175 5.67 5.88 -10.70
N PHE A 176 4.39 5.54 -10.73
CA PHE A 176 3.42 5.83 -9.67
C PHE A 176 3.92 5.32 -8.32
N LYS A 177 4.38 4.06 -8.26
CA LYS A 177 4.93 3.47 -7.03
C LYS A 177 6.17 4.22 -6.52
N THR A 178 7.07 4.63 -7.41
CA THR A 178 8.30 5.34 -7.05
C THR A 178 8.00 6.73 -6.52
N LEU A 179 7.18 7.52 -7.23
CA LEU A 179 6.86 8.89 -6.86
C LEU A 179 6.05 8.97 -5.55
N THR A 180 5.07 8.09 -5.39
CA THR A 180 4.17 8.13 -4.22
C THR A 180 4.73 7.44 -2.98
N ASN A 181 5.92 6.81 -3.04
CA ASN A 181 6.44 6.04 -1.92
C ASN A 181 6.77 6.92 -0.71
N GLY A 182 6.30 6.56 0.48
CA GLY A 182 6.55 7.34 1.69
C GLY A 182 5.64 8.56 1.86
N HIS A 183 4.83 8.87 0.86
CA HIS A 183 3.93 10.03 0.85
C HIS A 183 2.48 9.65 1.12
N HIS A 184 1.67 10.66 1.39
CA HIS A 184 0.24 10.60 1.48
C HIS A 184 -0.37 10.58 0.07
N ILE A 185 -1.34 9.70 -0.14
CA ILE A 185 -2.10 9.62 -1.39
C ILE A 185 -3.57 9.94 -1.11
N ILE A 186 -4.05 11.01 -1.73
CA ILE A 186 -5.39 11.55 -1.57
C ILE A 186 -6.26 11.06 -2.73
N MET A 187 -7.40 10.46 -2.41
CA MET A 187 -8.30 9.91 -3.41
C MET A 187 -9.77 9.97 -3.00
N GLY A 188 -10.67 9.85 -3.98
CA GLY A 188 -12.10 9.68 -3.73
C GLY A 188 -12.45 8.24 -3.38
N ARG A 189 -13.61 8.04 -2.72
CA ARG A 189 -14.14 6.73 -2.32
C ARG A 189 -14.09 5.67 -3.44
N LYS A 190 -14.62 5.98 -4.63
CA LYS A 190 -14.67 5.02 -5.76
C LYS A 190 -13.29 4.56 -6.23
N THR A 191 -12.31 5.47 -6.23
CA THR A 191 -10.92 5.16 -6.56
C THR A 191 -10.29 4.28 -5.48
N PHE A 192 -10.63 4.50 -4.21
CA PHE A 192 -10.18 3.61 -3.14
C PHE A 192 -10.77 2.20 -3.28
N GLU A 193 -12.06 2.09 -3.60
CA GLU A 193 -12.78 0.82 -3.79
C GLU A 193 -12.22 -0.03 -4.95
N SER A 194 -11.53 0.58 -5.93
CA SER A 194 -10.89 -0.17 -7.01
C SER A 194 -9.59 -0.88 -6.59
N PHE A 195 -9.00 -0.51 -5.44
CA PHE A 195 -7.80 -1.19 -4.95
C PHE A 195 -8.18 -2.51 -4.27
N PRO A 196 -7.51 -3.63 -4.60
CA PRO A 196 -7.74 -4.90 -3.90
C PRO A 196 -7.26 -4.85 -2.45
N LYS A 197 -6.33 -3.95 -2.12
CA LYS A 197 -5.81 -3.69 -0.78
C LYS A 197 -5.08 -2.34 -0.75
N PRO A 198 -4.96 -1.71 0.44
CA PRO A 198 -4.10 -0.55 0.61
C PRO A 198 -2.67 -0.82 0.16
N LEU A 199 -2.07 0.21 -0.42
CA LEU A 199 -0.73 0.18 -0.96
C LEU A 199 0.28 0.33 0.20
N PRO A 200 1.35 -0.50 0.23
CA PRO A 200 2.33 -0.41 1.30
C PRO A 200 3.11 0.91 1.21
N ASN A 201 3.61 1.35 2.38
CA ASN A 201 4.43 2.54 2.58
C ASN A 201 3.78 3.85 2.10
N ARG A 202 2.45 3.90 2.09
CA ARG A 202 1.64 5.05 1.70
C ARG A 202 0.48 5.21 2.66
N ILE A 203 0.21 6.44 3.06
CA ILE A 203 -0.97 6.74 3.87
C ILE A 203 -2.09 7.10 2.90
N HIS A 204 -3.16 6.32 2.92
CA HIS A 204 -4.34 6.58 2.09
C HIS A 204 -5.24 7.59 2.79
N VAL A 205 -5.54 8.70 2.12
CA VAL A 205 -6.49 9.71 2.57
C VAL A 205 -7.69 9.69 1.61
N VAL A 206 -8.80 9.14 2.09
CA VAL A 206 -10.00 8.88 1.29
C VAL A 206 -11.07 9.92 1.58
N ILE A 207 -11.47 10.64 0.54
CA ILE A 207 -12.54 11.63 0.62
C ILE A 207 -13.88 10.91 0.37
N SER A 208 -14.76 10.96 1.37
CA SER A 208 -16.11 10.39 1.30
C SER A 208 -17.12 11.24 2.06
N ARG A 209 -18.31 11.40 1.48
CA ARG A 209 -19.47 12.03 2.15
C ARG A 209 -20.35 11.02 2.88
N GLN A 210 -20.08 9.73 2.68
CA GLN A 210 -20.84 8.67 3.33
C GLN A 210 -20.45 8.60 4.80
N GLN A 211 -21.45 8.78 5.66
CA GLN A 211 -21.28 8.59 7.10
C GLN A 211 -20.98 7.11 7.40
N ASP A 212 -20.12 6.88 8.38
CA ASP A 212 -19.70 5.54 8.82
C ASP A 212 -19.12 4.67 7.69
N TYR A 213 -18.43 5.29 6.71
CA TYR A 213 -17.72 4.57 5.67
C TYR A 213 -16.56 3.75 6.24
N GLU A 214 -16.71 2.42 6.25
CA GLU A 214 -15.70 1.51 6.77
C GLU A 214 -14.50 1.40 5.83
N VAL A 215 -13.30 1.54 6.40
CA VAL A 215 -12.04 1.35 5.69
C VAL A 215 -11.12 0.41 6.46
N PRO A 216 -10.19 -0.28 5.78
CA PRO A 216 -9.13 -1.02 6.44
C PRO A 216 -8.30 -0.14 7.38
N GLU A 217 -7.70 -0.77 8.39
CA GLU A 217 -6.80 -0.08 9.32
C GLU A 217 -5.63 0.61 8.59
N GLY A 218 -5.30 1.83 9.02
CA GLY A 218 -4.25 2.66 8.42
C GLY A 218 -4.73 3.55 7.26
N VAL A 219 -6.00 3.46 6.87
CA VAL A 219 -6.65 4.38 5.93
C VAL A 219 -7.36 5.49 6.69
N ILE A 220 -7.22 6.71 6.22
CA ILE A 220 -7.80 7.91 6.81
C ILE A 220 -9.00 8.31 5.96
N VAL A 221 -10.14 8.56 6.59
CA VAL A 221 -11.35 9.04 5.91
C VAL A 221 -11.59 10.49 6.31
N VAL A 222 -11.82 11.33 5.32
CA VAL A 222 -12.13 12.76 5.47
C VAL A 222 -13.32 13.15 4.60
N ASN A 223 -13.93 14.29 4.88
CA ASN A 223 -15.22 14.67 4.29
C ASN A 223 -15.07 15.69 3.13
N SER A 224 -13.90 16.30 2.98
CA SER A 224 -13.63 17.28 1.93
C SER A 224 -12.18 17.23 1.45
N LEU A 225 -11.91 17.85 0.29
CA LEU A 225 -10.55 18.01 -0.22
C LEU A 225 -9.70 18.88 0.72
N GLN A 226 -10.28 19.91 1.32
CA GLN A 226 -9.55 20.77 2.26
C GLN A 226 -9.11 19.99 3.50
N ASP A 227 -9.99 19.15 4.06
CA ASP A 227 -9.65 18.28 5.19
C ASP A 227 -8.53 17.30 4.83
N ALA A 228 -8.52 16.80 3.58
CA ALA A 228 -7.45 15.92 3.08
C ALA A 228 -6.10 16.65 3.03
N ILE A 229 -6.06 17.84 2.45
CA ILE A 229 -4.86 18.68 2.37
C ILE A 229 -4.38 19.04 3.77
N ASP A 230 -5.30 19.42 4.66
CA ASP A 230 -5.00 19.77 6.05
C ASP A 230 -4.42 18.60 6.83
N PHE A 231 -4.96 17.39 6.66
CA PHE A 231 -4.40 16.17 7.22
C PHE A 231 -2.97 15.93 6.72
N CYS A 232 -2.71 16.26 5.45
CA CYS A 232 -1.42 16.04 4.82
C CYS A 232 -0.36 17.09 5.14
N LYS A 233 -0.62 18.14 5.93
CA LYS A 233 0.31 19.28 6.19
C LYS A 233 1.74 18.93 6.59
N ASN A 234 1.98 17.75 7.17
CA ASN A 234 3.32 17.31 7.57
C ASN A 234 4.04 16.46 6.51
N ASP A 235 3.42 16.26 5.35
CA ASP A 235 4.03 15.62 4.17
C ASP A 235 4.46 16.72 3.19
N GLU A 236 5.73 16.70 2.81
CA GLU A 236 6.30 17.68 1.89
C GLU A 236 5.72 17.56 0.47
N GLN A 237 5.24 16.38 0.07
CA GLN A 237 4.73 16.17 -1.28
C GLN A 237 3.55 15.18 -1.31
N PRO A 238 2.35 15.59 -0.85
CA PRO A 238 1.16 14.76 -0.96
C PRO A 238 0.70 14.63 -2.42
N TYR A 239 0.18 13.47 -2.77
CA TYR A 239 -0.25 13.15 -4.12
C TYR A 239 -1.77 13.03 -4.25
N ILE A 240 -2.39 13.78 -5.15
CA ILE A 240 -3.78 13.61 -5.56
C ILE A 240 -3.82 12.57 -6.67
N ILE A 241 -4.51 11.44 -6.42
CA ILE A 241 -4.56 10.30 -7.34
C ILE A 241 -5.96 10.07 -7.95
N GLY A 242 -6.85 11.05 -7.81
CA GLY A 242 -8.18 11.05 -8.44
C GLY A 242 -9.32 10.55 -7.55
N GLY A 243 -10.47 10.15 -8.09
CA GLY A 243 -10.85 10.13 -9.50
C GLY A 243 -11.27 11.49 -10.07
N GLY A 244 -12.01 11.49 -11.18
CA GLY A 244 -12.33 12.70 -11.96
C GLY A 244 -12.85 13.89 -11.15
N GLU A 245 -13.75 13.66 -10.19
CA GLU A 245 -14.29 14.72 -9.33
C GLU A 245 -13.24 15.31 -8.39
N ILE A 246 -12.36 14.47 -7.84
CA ILE A 246 -11.26 14.93 -6.98
C ILE A 246 -10.24 15.72 -7.81
N TYR A 247 -9.93 15.26 -9.04
CA TYR A 247 -9.07 16.00 -9.94
C TYR A 247 -9.62 17.39 -10.27
N LYS A 248 -10.93 17.52 -10.56
CA LYS A 248 -11.57 18.81 -10.81
C LYS A 248 -11.41 19.79 -9.64
N GLN A 249 -11.60 19.31 -8.42
CA GLN A 249 -11.46 20.13 -7.21
C GLN A 249 -10.01 20.45 -6.87
N ALA A 250 -9.07 19.55 -7.18
CA ALA A 250 -7.67 19.68 -6.82
C ALA A 250 -6.83 20.49 -7.83
N LEU A 251 -7.19 20.49 -9.12
CA LEU A 251 -6.40 21.16 -10.15
C LEU A 251 -6.20 22.67 -9.90
N PRO A 252 -7.16 23.44 -9.35
CA PRO A 252 -6.94 24.83 -8.98
C PRO A 252 -5.97 25.04 -7.81
N LEU A 253 -5.77 24.02 -6.97
CA LEU A 253 -4.98 24.08 -5.74
C LEU A 253 -3.59 23.44 -5.88
N ALA A 254 -3.38 22.60 -6.89
CA ALA A 254 -2.15 21.83 -7.06
C ALA A 254 -0.98 22.68 -7.58
N ASP A 255 0.24 22.32 -7.21
CA ASP A 255 1.48 23.01 -7.64
C ASP A 255 2.12 22.31 -8.86
N LYS A 256 1.93 21.00 -8.96
CA LYS A 256 2.54 20.14 -9.97
C LYS A 256 1.56 19.10 -10.52
N ILE A 257 1.72 18.73 -11.78
CA ILE A 257 1.05 17.58 -12.40
C ILE A 257 2.10 16.62 -12.94
N GLU A 258 2.05 15.38 -12.50
CA GLU A 258 2.79 14.25 -13.03
C GLU A 258 1.86 13.41 -13.91
N LEU A 259 1.82 13.76 -15.20
CA LEU A 259 0.94 13.15 -16.19
C LEU A 259 1.64 11.99 -16.92
N THR A 260 0.95 10.88 -17.08
CA THR A 260 1.22 9.89 -18.10
C THR A 260 0.19 10.04 -19.23
N ARG A 261 0.60 10.61 -20.37
CA ARG A 261 -0.25 10.76 -21.55
C ARG A 261 -0.18 9.49 -22.39
N VAL A 262 -1.27 8.73 -22.47
CA VAL A 262 -1.38 7.54 -23.32
C VAL A 262 -1.84 7.98 -24.70
N HIS A 263 -1.04 7.68 -25.73
CA HIS A 263 -1.28 8.18 -27.10
C HIS A 263 -2.25 7.28 -27.86
N ASP A 264 -3.43 7.10 -27.28
CA ASP A 264 -4.58 6.39 -27.83
C ASP A 264 -5.87 7.01 -27.27
N ASN A 265 -6.99 6.71 -27.92
CA ASN A 265 -8.32 7.18 -27.50
C ASN A 265 -9.15 6.02 -26.97
N PHE A 266 -9.90 6.25 -25.89
CA PHE A 266 -10.72 5.23 -25.26
C PHE A 266 -12.11 5.76 -24.92
N GLU A 267 -13.09 4.87 -24.94
CA GLU A 267 -14.38 5.15 -24.31
C GLU A 267 -14.24 5.08 -22.79
N ALA A 268 -14.77 6.07 -22.09
CA ALA A 268 -14.67 6.19 -20.64
C ALA A 268 -15.92 6.84 -20.05
N ASP A 269 -16.16 6.60 -18.76
CA ASP A 269 -17.15 7.33 -17.96
C ASP A 269 -16.50 8.44 -17.11
N THR A 270 -15.17 8.39 -17.00
CA THR A 270 -14.39 9.29 -16.16
C THR A 270 -13.25 9.89 -16.99
N TYR A 271 -13.18 11.22 -16.97
CA TYR A 271 -12.21 12.01 -17.71
C TYR A 271 -11.40 12.91 -16.77
N PHE A 272 -10.13 13.13 -17.11
CA PHE A 272 -9.29 14.15 -16.50
C PHE A 272 -9.71 15.55 -17.00
N PRO A 273 -9.68 16.59 -16.16
CA PRO A 273 -9.95 17.95 -16.62
C PRO A 273 -8.93 18.44 -17.66
N GLU A 274 -9.34 19.38 -18.49
CA GLU A 274 -8.44 20.00 -19.46
C GLU A 274 -7.32 20.79 -18.75
N ILE A 275 -6.09 20.64 -19.24
CA ILE A 275 -4.93 21.37 -18.71
C ILE A 275 -4.81 22.70 -19.47
N ASP A 276 -5.13 23.80 -18.79
CA ASP A 276 -4.96 25.14 -19.38
C ASP A 276 -3.48 25.51 -19.47
N THR A 277 -2.96 25.63 -20.69
CA THR A 277 -1.57 26.02 -20.98
C THR A 277 -1.24 27.45 -20.58
N LYS A 278 -2.23 28.28 -20.24
CA LYS A 278 -2.02 29.60 -19.62
C LYS A 278 -1.62 29.49 -18.15
N ILE A 279 -2.07 28.45 -17.45
CA ILE A 279 -1.80 28.19 -16.02
C ILE A 279 -0.60 27.26 -15.87
N TRP A 280 -0.50 26.27 -16.75
CA TRP A 280 0.49 25.19 -16.63
C TRP A 280 1.60 25.34 -17.68
N LYS A 281 2.83 25.05 -17.26
CA LYS A 281 4.01 24.98 -18.12
C LYS A 281 4.60 23.58 -18.04
N GLU A 282 4.83 22.98 -19.21
CA GLU A 282 5.59 21.73 -19.28
C GLU A 282 7.04 21.97 -18.86
N SER A 283 7.53 21.18 -17.90
CA SER A 283 8.91 21.23 -17.41
C SER A 283 9.74 20.01 -17.79
N ALA A 284 9.08 18.88 -18.08
CA ALA A 284 9.75 17.66 -18.51
C ALA A 284 8.83 16.83 -19.40
N HIS A 285 9.41 16.16 -20.39
CA HIS A 285 8.71 15.23 -21.28
C HIS A 285 9.63 14.08 -21.65
N LYS A 286 9.13 12.85 -21.50
CA LYS A 286 9.81 11.63 -21.92
C LYS A 286 8.83 10.69 -22.63
N PHE A 287 9.11 10.42 -23.89
CA PHE A 287 8.33 9.50 -24.72
C PHE A 287 8.76 8.04 -24.52
N HIS A 288 7.79 7.13 -24.49
CA HIS A 288 7.97 5.68 -24.41
C HIS A 288 7.18 4.96 -25.50
N LEU A 289 7.87 4.08 -26.23
CA LEU A 289 7.25 3.20 -27.21
C LEU A 289 6.48 2.07 -26.53
N LYS A 290 5.48 1.55 -27.25
CA LYS A 290 4.80 0.30 -26.91
C LYS A 290 5.80 -0.85 -26.89
N ASP A 291 5.67 -1.75 -25.92
CA ASP A 291 6.46 -2.98 -25.80
C ASP A 291 5.63 -4.11 -25.17
N ASP A 292 6.25 -5.27 -24.91
CA ASP A 292 5.56 -6.44 -24.33
C ASP A 292 5.00 -6.21 -22.92
N LYS A 293 5.38 -5.11 -22.24
CA LYS A 293 4.99 -4.80 -20.85
C LYS A 293 4.03 -3.61 -20.76
N ASN A 294 3.82 -2.91 -21.87
CA ASN A 294 3.04 -1.68 -21.94
C ASN A 294 2.14 -1.75 -23.18
N ASP A 295 0.82 -1.83 -22.97
CA ASP A 295 -0.17 -2.04 -24.03
C ASP A 295 -0.17 -0.97 -25.13
N HIS A 296 0.29 0.24 -24.80
CA HIS A 296 0.23 1.43 -25.63
C HIS A 296 1.53 2.22 -25.55
N GLN A 297 1.79 3.07 -26.53
CA GLN A 297 2.84 4.09 -26.43
C GLN A 297 2.31 5.26 -25.57
N PHE A 298 3.19 5.89 -24.80
CA PHE A 298 2.79 6.94 -23.87
C PHE A 298 3.94 7.93 -23.62
N SER A 299 3.65 9.00 -22.88
CA SER A 299 4.64 9.97 -22.46
C SER A 299 4.49 10.32 -21.00
N PHE A 300 5.61 10.35 -20.28
CA PHE A 300 5.67 11.01 -18.98
C PHE A 300 5.87 12.50 -19.21
N ILE A 301 4.96 13.30 -18.67
CA ILE A 301 4.96 14.75 -18.80
C ILE A 301 4.82 15.34 -17.40
N THR A 302 5.71 16.25 -17.04
CA THR A 302 5.59 17.03 -15.80
C THR A 302 5.18 18.43 -16.15
N TYR A 303 4.08 18.90 -15.56
CA TYR A 303 3.68 20.30 -15.59
C TYR A 303 3.93 20.94 -14.23
N VAL A 304 4.43 22.16 -14.27
CA VAL A 304 4.52 23.05 -13.10
C VAL A 304 3.58 24.22 -13.33
N ARG A 305 2.95 24.70 -12.25
CA ARG A 305 2.17 25.94 -12.30
C ARG A 305 3.10 27.11 -12.63
N LYS A 306 2.65 27.99 -13.53
CA LYS A 306 3.38 29.21 -13.92
C LYS A 306 3.38 30.27 -12.83
#